data_AF-A0A929KZW7-F1
#
_entry.id   AF-A0A929KZW7-F1
#
_cell.length_a   1.000
_cell.length_b   1.000
_cell.length_c   1.000
_cell.angle_alpha   90.00
_cell.angle_beta   90.00
_cell.angle_gamma   90.00
#
_symmetry.space_group_name_H-M   'P 1'
#
loop_
_entity.id
_entity.type
_entity.pdbx_description
1 polymer ?
#
loop_
_entity_poly.entity_id
_entity_poly.type
_entity_poly.pdbx_seq_one_letter_code
_entity_poly.pdbx_strand_id
1 'polypeptide(L)'
;MNPTLFILLEAAKPPAEENIKIGEILAPILSGLAFTLSAAAFIFTVIIQLKERKRNLRQTLSTSLSDIARINVDVSKLKNEVEDGDAGVIKMLKSYNAQRGTLASNADFLIKENEKLITDSDCQLMAFTYDDLGDTRKAKEYWQQAIDRSDTPAQKHLHQRDYAAFLYSNNEEKEGRDLFEASLNGRLNETDNELRYLSETYLIWAKLERNFDDQGEFDRLMDRAKEQCHKIKHKGKQKEMGRLIEQTINPPIKKEKQGSEKE
;
A
#
# COMPACT_ATOMS: atom_id res chain seq x y z
N MET A 1 -43.10 47.12 67.73
CA MET A 1 -42.30 47.07 66.48
C MET A 1 -41.99 48.50 66.07
N ASN A 2 -40.72 48.81 65.73
CA ASN A 2 -40.24 50.18 65.55
C ASN A 2 -40.57 50.68 64.12
N PRO A 3 -41.42 51.71 63.94
CA PRO A 3 -41.88 52.17 62.63
C PRO A 3 -40.75 52.64 61.70
N THR A 4 -39.62 53.05 62.27
CA THR A 4 -38.44 53.50 61.51
C THR A 4 -37.76 52.37 60.73
N LEU A 5 -37.90 51.12 61.20
CA LEU A 5 -37.31 49.95 60.54
C LEU A 5 -38.14 49.49 59.33
N PHE A 6 -39.43 49.83 59.30
CA PHE A 6 -40.33 49.52 58.19
C PHE A 6 -40.08 50.46 57.00
N ILE A 7 -39.85 51.75 57.27
CA ILE A 7 -39.57 52.76 56.23
C ILE A 7 -38.22 52.48 55.54
N LEU A 8 -37.21 52.02 56.28
CA LEU A 8 -35.91 51.64 55.69
C LEU A 8 -35.99 50.38 54.82
N LEU A 9 -36.88 49.43 55.16
CA LEU A 9 -37.13 48.24 54.34
C LEU A 9 -37.93 48.56 53.07
N GLU A 10 -38.81 49.56 53.12
CA GLU A 10 -39.62 49.99 51.99
C GLU A 10 -38.84 50.89 51.01
N ALA A 11 -37.87 51.66 51.51
CA ALA A 11 -36.95 52.45 50.70
C ALA A 11 -35.85 51.61 50.00
N ALA A 12 -35.59 50.38 50.47
CA ALA A 12 -34.66 49.44 49.85
C ALA A 12 -35.28 48.61 48.70
N LYS A 13 -36.56 48.81 48.40
CA LYS A 13 -37.24 48.14 47.29
C LYS A 13 -36.80 48.81 45.98
N PRO A 14 -36.03 48.14 45.11
CA PRO A 14 -35.65 48.72 43.83
C PRO A 14 -36.92 49.06 43.03
N PRO A 15 -36.93 50.18 42.28
CA PRO A 15 -38.12 50.60 41.54
C PRO A 15 -38.60 49.47 40.63
N ALA A 16 -39.84 49.05 40.85
CA ALA A 16 -40.42 47.83 40.26
C ALA A 16 -40.62 47.88 38.73
N GLU A 17 -40.31 49.01 38.08
CA GLU A 17 -40.65 49.26 36.67
C GLU A 17 -39.47 49.24 35.70
N GLU A 18 -38.21 49.20 36.17
CA GLU A 18 -37.05 49.27 35.26
C GLU A 18 -36.40 47.91 34.94
N ASN A 19 -36.70 46.86 35.72
CA ASN A 19 -36.19 45.50 35.48
C ASN A 19 -36.86 44.77 34.31
N ILE A 20 -37.93 45.32 33.74
CA ILE A 20 -38.79 44.61 32.78
C ILE A 20 -38.23 44.67 31.33
N LYS A 21 -37.33 45.61 31.01
CA LYS A 21 -36.78 45.73 29.63
C LYS A 21 -35.52 44.92 29.34
N ILE A 22 -34.75 44.53 30.37
CA ILE A 22 -33.48 43.82 30.18
C ILE A 22 -33.74 42.37 29.73
N GLY A 23 -34.73 41.69 30.31
CA GLY A 23 -35.06 40.30 29.96
C GLY A 23 -35.54 40.13 28.52
N GLU A 24 -36.34 41.08 28.01
CA GLU A 24 -36.85 41.06 26.64
C GLU A 24 -35.75 41.22 25.58
N ILE A 25 -34.65 41.92 25.91
CA ILE A 25 -33.48 42.09 25.04
C ILE A 25 -32.51 40.90 25.20
N LEU A 26 -32.29 40.41 26.43
CA LEU A 26 -31.36 39.30 26.69
C LEU A 26 -31.85 37.96 26.16
N ALA A 27 -33.15 37.68 26.22
CA ALA A 27 -33.72 36.42 25.76
C ALA A 27 -33.38 36.08 24.29
N PRO A 28 -33.64 36.96 23.29
CA PRO A 28 -33.30 36.67 21.90
C PRO A 28 -31.79 36.57 21.66
N ILE A 29 -30.96 37.32 22.39
CA ILE A 29 -29.49 37.22 22.31
C ILE A 29 -29.03 35.84 22.81
N LEU A 30 -29.51 35.41 23.98
CA LEU A 30 -29.19 34.09 24.54
C LEU A 30 -29.71 32.96 23.66
N SER A 31 -30.92 33.07 23.09
CA SER A 31 -31.43 32.10 22.13
C SER A 31 -30.58 32.05 20.85
N GLY A 32 -30.15 33.21 20.35
CA GLY A 32 -29.24 33.30 19.21
C GLY A 32 -27.89 32.62 19.49
N LEU A 33 -27.30 32.88 20.66
CA LEU A 33 -26.06 32.23 21.10
C LEU A 33 -26.23 30.72 21.33
N ALA A 34 -27.33 30.30 21.94
CA ALA A 34 -27.61 28.88 22.13
C ALA A 34 -27.78 28.16 20.78
N PHE A 35 -28.45 28.79 19.82
CA PHE A 35 -28.61 28.27 18.46
C PHE A 35 -27.27 28.16 17.74
N THR A 36 -26.42 29.20 17.78
CA THR A 36 -25.09 29.15 17.14
C THR A 36 -24.18 28.11 17.77
N LEU A 37 -24.19 27.98 19.11
CA LEU A 37 -23.45 26.93 19.81
C LEU A 37 -23.96 25.53 19.45
N SER A 38 -25.28 25.34 19.35
CA SER A 38 -25.88 24.07 18.95
C SER A 38 -25.51 23.70 17.50
N ALA A 39 -25.58 24.66 16.58
CA ALA A 39 -25.17 24.47 15.19
C ALA A 39 -23.68 24.13 15.07
N ALA A 40 -22.82 24.84 15.80
CA ALA A 40 -21.38 24.57 15.84
C ALA A 40 -21.07 23.18 16.41
N ALA A 41 -21.73 22.79 17.51
CA ALA A 41 -21.59 21.47 18.10
C ALA A 41 -22.02 20.36 17.12
N PHE A 42 -23.16 20.55 16.43
CA PHE A 42 -23.63 19.61 15.42
C PHE A 42 -22.62 19.44 14.27
N ILE A 43 -22.10 20.54 13.72
CA ILE A 43 -21.06 20.51 12.68
C ILE A 43 -19.82 19.75 13.17
N PHE A 44 -19.38 20.01 14.40
CA PHE A 44 -18.22 19.34 14.99
C PHE A 44 -18.46 17.84 15.17
N THR A 45 -19.64 17.43 15.65
CA THR A 45 -20.04 16.02 15.75
C THR A 45 -20.02 15.33 14.39
N VAL A 46 -20.56 15.96 13.35
CA VAL A 46 -20.53 15.41 11.99
C VAL A 46 -19.08 15.26 11.49
N ILE A 47 -18.22 16.25 11.72
CA ILE A 47 -16.80 16.17 11.34
C ILE A 47 -16.09 15.00 12.06
N ILE A 48 -16.34 14.82 13.37
CA ILE A 48 -15.80 13.70 14.14
C ILE A 48 -16.26 12.37 13.54
N GLN A 49 -17.56 12.21 13.30
CA GLN A 49 -18.12 10.98 12.73
C GLN A 49 -17.52 10.67 11.35
N LEU A 50 -17.31 11.68 10.50
CA LEU A 50 -16.64 11.49 9.21
C LEU A 50 -15.17 11.08 9.36
N LYS A 51 -14.43 11.66 10.30
CA LYS A 51 -13.05 11.27 10.59
C LYS A 51 -12.97 9.85 11.15
N GLU A 52 -13.87 9.49 12.06
CA GLU A 52 -13.96 8.14 12.63
C GLU A 52 -14.33 7.11 11.57
N ARG A 53 -15.30 7.41 10.70
CA ARG A 53 -15.64 6.55 9.56
C ARG A 53 -14.43 6.31 8.66
N LYS A 54 -13.68 7.36 8.30
CA LYS A 54 -12.45 7.22 7.51
C LYS A 54 -11.38 6.37 8.21
N ARG A 55 -11.18 6.59 9.51
CA ARG A 55 -10.24 5.78 10.32
C ARG A 55 -10.65 4.31 10.34
N ASN A 56 -11.93 4.03 10.57
CA ASN A 56 -12.47 2.68 10.60
C ASN A 56 -12.31 1.99 9.25
N LEU A 57 -12.60 2.69 8.14
CA LEU A 57 -12.41 2.15 6.79
C LEU A 57 -10.94 1.85 6.49
N ARG A 58 -10.01 2.76 6.84
CA ARG A 58 -8.57 2.49 6.71
C ARG A 58 -8.16 1.29 7.55
N GLN A 59 -8.64 1.18 8.79
CA GLN A 59 -8.34 0.06 9.67
C GLN A 59 -8.83 -1.28 9.08
N THR A 60 -10.08 -1.33 8.62
CA THR A 60 -10.64 -2.55 7.97
C THR A 60 -9.88 -2.92 6.70
N LEU A 61 -9.49 -1.93 5.89
CA LEU A 61 -8.65 -2.13 4.72
C LEU A 61 -7.29 -2.71 5.12
N SER A 62 -6.61 -2.10 6.10
CA SER A 62 -5.31 -2.57 6.59
C SER A 62 -5.38 -3.99 7.15
N THR A 63 -6.44 -4.35 7.87
CA THR A 63 -6.66 -5.73 8.33
C THR A 63 -6.80 -6.68 7.15
N SER A 64 -7.63 -6.36 6.16
CA SER A 64 -7.84 -7.20 4.98
C SER A 64 -6.55 -7.41 4.19
N LEU A 65 -5.77 -6.33 3.99
CA LEU A 65 -4.47 -6.38 3.31
C LEU A 65 -3.43 -7.18 4.10
N SER A 66 -3.39 -7.06 5.44
CA SER A 66 -2.51 -7.87 6.29
C SER A 66 -2.84 -9.36 6.19
N ASP A 67 -4.12 -9.72 6.15
CA ASP A 67 -4.55 -11.11 6.02
C ASP A 67 -4.19 -11.67 4.64
N ILE A 68 -4.35 -10.88 3.57
CA ILE A 68 -3.86 -11.24 2.22
C ILE A 68 -2.35 -11.48 2.25
N ALA A 69 -1.56 -10.56 2.79
CA ALA A 69 -0.11 -10.69 2.86
C ALA A 69 0.33 -11.95 3.63
N ARG A 70 -0.35 -12.26 4.73
CA ARG A 70 -0.10 -13.50 5.49
C ARG A 70 -0.39 -14.74 4.64
N ILE A 71 -1.52 -14.78 3.93
CA ILE A 71 -1.85 -15.92 3.08
C ILE A 71 -0.85 -16.04 1.92
N ASN A 72 -0.36 -14.94 1.35
CA ASN A 72 0.67 -14.96 0.30
C ASN A 72 1.97 -15.63 0.80
N VAL A 73 2.37 -15.36 2.05
CA VAL A 73 3.51 -16.03 2.69
C VAL A 73 3.25 -17.52 2.87
N ASP A 74 2.07 -17.90 3.36
CA ASP A 74 1.71 -19.32 3.58
C ASP A 74 1.65 -20.10 2.26
N VAL A 75 1.09 -19.51 1.20
CA VAL A 75 1.11 -20.07 -0.16
C VAL A 75 2.54 -20.24 -0.67
N SER A 76 3.41 -19.24 -0.44
CA SER A 76 4.81 -19.29 -0.88
C SER A 76 5.60 -20.38 -0.16
N LYS A 77 5.38 -20.57 1.15
CA LYS A 77 5.98 -21.68 1.90
C LYS A 77 5.52 -23.03 1.37
N LEU A 78 4.21 -23.17 1.18
CA LEU A 78 3.61 -24.42 0.69
C LEU A 78 4.16 -24.81 -0.70
N LYS A 79 4.34 -23.84 -1.60
CA LYS A 79 4.96 -24.06 -2.93
C LYS A 79 6.44 -24.46 -2.86
N ASN A 80 7.17 -24.05 -1.82
CA ASN A 80 8.60 -24.35 -1.68
C ASN A 80 8.88 -25.66 -0.93
N GLU A 81 7.96 -26.11 -0.07
CA GLU A 81 8.17 -27.28 0.79
C GLU A 81 7.77 -28.61 0.15
N VAL A 82 6.85 -28.60 -0.83
CA VAL A 82 6.27 -29.83 -1.37
C VAL A 82 6.63 -30.03 -2.84
N GLU A 83 6.91 -31.27 -3.20
CA GLU A 83 7.14 -31.65 -4.60
C GLU A 83 5.86 -31.47 -5.42
N ASP A 84 6.03 -30.98 -6.65
CA ASP A 84 4.92 -30.69 -7.55
C ASP A 84 4.02 -31.92 -7.73
N GLY A 85 2.71 -31.75 -7.50
CA GLY A 85 1.70 -32.78 -7.79
C GLY A 85 1.03 -33.45 -6.59
N ASP A 86 1.38 -33.12 -5.35
CA ASP A 86 0.63 -33.61 -4.18
C ASP A 86 -0.83 -33.08 -4.20
N ALA A 87 -1.80 -34.00 -4.30
CA ALA A 87 -3.22 -33.69 -4.30
C ALA A 87 -3.67 -32.93 -3.04
N GLY A 88 -3.05 -33.20 -1.88
CA GLY A 88 -3.30 -32.47 -0.64
C GLY A 88 -2.90 -31.01 -0.74
N VAL A 89 -1.74 -30.73 -1.33
CA VAL A 89 -1.24 -29.37 -1.59
C VAL A 89 -2.13 -28.62 -2.57
N ILE A 90 -2.53 -29.27 -3.67
CA ILE A 90 -3.46 -28.65 -4.64
C ILE A 90 -4.76 -28.22 -3.95
N LYS A 91 -5.31 -29.06 -3.05
CA LYS A 91 -6.50 -28.73 -2.28
C LYS A 91 -6.28 -27.54 -1.33
N MET A 92 -5.14 -27.52 -0.62
CA MET A 92 -4.79 -26.40 0.27
C MET A 92 -4.60 -25.09 -0.50
N LEU A 93 -3.90 -25.12 -1.63
CA LEU A 93 -3.72 -23.96 -2.51
C LEU A 93 -5.07 -23.42 -3.02
N LYS A 94 -6.00 -24.29 -3.43
CA LYS A 94 -7.36 -23.88 -3.81
C LYS A 94 -8.10 -23.19 -2.65
N SER A 95 -7.98 -23.71 -1.43
CA SER A 95 -8.58 -23.10 -0.24
C SER A 95 -7.98 -21.72 0.05
N TYR A 96 -6.65 -21.58 0.00
CA TYR A 96 -5.99 -20.29 0.19
C TYR A 96 -6.38 -19.29 -0.88
N ASN A 97 -6.44 -19.70 -2.15
CA ASN A 97 -6.85 -18.80 -3.23
C ASN A 97 -8.31 -18.35 -3.09
N ALA A 98 -9.22 -19.21 -2.62
CA ALA A 98 -10.60 -18.81 -2.33
C ALA A 98 -10.68 -17.75 -1.21
N GLN A 99 -9.89 -17.92 -0.14
CA GLN A 99 -9.79 -16.94 0.95
C GLN A 99 -9.19 -15.61 0.46
N ARG A 100 -8.08 -15.67 -0.30
CA ARG A 100 -7.46 -14.50 -0.93
C ARG A 100 -8.43 -13.76 -1.83
N GLY A 101 -9.18 -14.46 -2.69
CA GLY A 101 -10.15 -13.85 -3.58
C GLY A 101 -11.27 -13.10 -2.85
N THR A 102 -11.73 -13.65 -1.72
CA THR A 102 -12.74 -13.00 -0.86
C THR A 102 -12.17 -11.74 -0.22
N LEU A 103 -10.99 -11.83 0.39
CA LEU A 103 -10.31 -10.69 1.03
C LEU A 103 -9.94 -9.61 0.01
N ALA A 104 -9.43 -9.99 -1.16
CA ALA A 104 -9.08 -9.06 -2.24
C ALA A 104 -10.33 -8.35 -2.76
N SER A 105 -11.46 -9.04 -2.90
CA SER A 105 -12.73 -8.41 -3.29
C SER A 105 -13.22 -7.40 -2.25
N ASN A 106 -13.10 -7.72 -0.96
CA ASN A 106 -13.43 -6.79 0.12
C ASN A 106 -12.50 -5.57 0.13
N ALA A 107 -11.19 -5.79 -0.04
CA ALA A 107 -10.20 -4.72 -0.14
C ALA A 107 -10.46 -3.81 -1.35
N ASP A 108 -10.73 -4.39 -2.52
CA ASP A 108 -11.08 -3.66 -3.76
C ASP A 108 -12.31 -2.75 -3.56
N PHE A 109 -13.34 -3.25 -2.88
CA PHE A 109 -14.50 -2.44 -2.51
C PHE A 109 -14.12 -1.26 -1.59
N LEU A 110 -13.36 -1.52 -0.52
CA LEU A 110 -12.94 -0.48 0.43
C LEU A 110 -12.04 0.58 -0.21
N ILE A 111 -11.16 0.16 -1.12
CA ILE A 111 -10.30 1.02 -1.93
C ILE A 111 -11.14 1.95 -2.80
N LYS A 112 -12.14 1.42 -3.53
CA LYS A 112 -13.04 2.20 -4.38
C LYS A 112 -13.86 3.23 -3.59
N GLU A 113 -14.33 2.85 -2.40
CA GLU A 113 -15.07 3.76 -1.51
C GLU A 113 -14.19 4.89 -0.94
N ASN A 114 -12.86 4.70 -0.84
CA ASN A 114 -11.94 5.65 -0.20
C ASN A 114 -10.58 5.77 -0.89
N GLU A 115 -10.60 6.07 -2.18
CA GLU A 115 -9.41 6.16 -3.02
C GLU A 115 -8.30 7.11 -2.48
N LYS A 116 -8.67 8.10 -1.67
CA LYS A 116 -7.73 9.05 -1.06
C LYS A 116 -6.91 8.47 0.10
N LEU A 117 -7.28 7.31 0.63
CA LEU A 117 -6.64 6.69 1.81
C LEU A 117 -5.66 5.57 1.45
N ILE A 118 -5.55 5.23 0.17
CA ILE A 118 -4.74 4.10 -0.31
C ILE A 118 -3.33 4.58 -0.67
N THR A 119 -2.34 3.77 -0.31
CA THR A 119 -0.93 4.00 -0.64
C THR A 119 -0.53 3.25 -1.92
N ASP A 120 0.64 3.59 -2.46
CA ASP A 120 1.28 2.84 -3.54
C ASP A 120 1.51 1.37 -3.15
N SER A 121 1.92 1.12 -1.91
CA SER A 121 2.13 -0.23 -1.37
C SER A 121 0.84 -1.05 -1.23
N ASP A 122 -0.29 -0.41 -0.89
CA ASP A 122 -1.60 -1.08 -0.89
C ASP A 122 -1.94 -1.54 -2.33
N CYS A 123 -1.69 -0.69 -3.32
CA CYS A 123 -1.93 -1.00 -4.74
C CYS A 123 -1.02 -2.12 -5.24
N GLN A 124 0.27 -2.08 -4.91
CA GLN A 124 1.24 -3.13 -5.27
C GLN A 124 0.82 -4.50 -4.72
N LEU A 125 0.41 -4.57 -3.44
CA LEU A 125 -0.06 -5.83 -2.85
C LEU A 125 -1.31 -6.37 -3.55
N MET A 126 -2.24 -5.49 -3.92
CA MET A 126 -3.43 -5.86 -4.68
C MET A 126 -3.06 -6.35 -6.10
N ALA A 127 -2.08 -5.71 -6.75
CA ALA A 127 -1.60 -6.10 -8.07
C ALA A 127 -1.05 -7.54 -8.07
N PHE A 128 -0.11 -7.83 -7.17
CA PHE A 128 0.41 -9.19 -6.99
C PHE A 128 -0.69 -10.20 -6.63
N THR A 129 -1.64 -9.79 -5.79
CA THR A 129 -2.71 -10.68 -5.37
C THR A 129 -3.65 -11.03 -6.51
N TYR A 130 -3.99 -10.07 -7.38
CA TYR A 130 -4.82 -10.35 -8.54
C TYR A 130 -4.09 -11.13 -9.63
N ASP A 131 -2.78 -10.90 -9.81
CA ASP A 131 -1.93 -11.69 -10.70
C ASP A 131 -1.95 -13.18 -10.31
N ASP A 132 -1.66 -13.47 -9.03
CA ASP A 132 -1.70 -14.82 -8.48
C ASP A 132 -3.09 -15.49 -8.57
N LEU A 133 -4.17 -14.70 -8.57
CA LEU A 133 -5.54 -15.17 -8.74
C LEU A 133 -5.95 -15.32 -10.21
N GLY A 134 -5.11 -14.89 -11.16
CA GLY A 134 -5.35 -14.94 -12.59
C GLY A 134 -6.24 -13.81 -13.14
N ASP A 135 -6.50 -12.75 -12.37
CA ASP A 135 -7.20 -11.55 -12.87
C ASP A 135 -6.18 -10.54 -13.40
N THR A 136 -5.59 -10.86 -14.56
CA THR A 136 -4.57 -10.05 -15.23
C THR A 136 -5.03 -8.60 -15.45
N ARG A 137 -6.32 -8.37 -15.73
CA ARG A 137 -6.86 -7.03 -15.95
C ARG A 137 -6.79 -6.19 -14.67
N LYS A 138 -7.28 -6.71 -13.54
CA LYS A 138 -7.18 -5.98 -12.27
C LYS A 138 -5.73 -5.81 -11.82
N ALA A 139 -4.88 -6.82 -12.04
CA ALA A 139 -3.47 -6.71 -11.72
C ALA A 139 -2.81 -5.51 -12.43
N LYS A 140 -3.05 -5.34 -13.74
CA LYS A 140 -2.61 -4.16 -14.51
C LYS A 140 -3.14 -2.84 -13.95
N GLU A 141 -4.44 -2.78 -13.65
CA GLU A 141 -5.08 -1.58 -13.08
C GLU A 141 -4.42 -1.16 -11.76
N TYR A 142 -4.07 -2.12 -10.91
CA TYR A 142 -3.41 -1.85 -9.63
C TYR A 142 -1.93 -1.54 -9.77
N TRP A 143 -1.23 -2.15 -10.72
CA TRP A 143 0.15 -1.78 -11.04
C TRP A 143 0.27 -0.33 -11.50
N GLN A 144 -0.62 0.10 -12.40
CA GLN A 144 -0.63 1.48 -12.86
C GLN A 144 -0.92 2.45 -11.71
N GLN A 145 -1.88 2.13 -10.84
CA GLN A 145 -2.18 2.95 -9.65
C GLN A 145 -0.99 3.04 -8.69
N ALA A 146 -0.22 1.96 -8.51
CA ALA A 146 0.98 1.98 -7.66
C ALA A 146 2.04 2.96 -8.23
N ILE A 147 2.25 2.94 -9.55
CA ILE A 147 3.16 3.87 -10.26
C ILE A 147 2.67 5.31 -10.13
N ASP A 148 1.38 5.56 -10.34
CA ASP A 148 0.80 6.91 -10.29
C ASP A 148 0.81 7.52 -8.88
N ARG A 149 0.75 6.67 -7.85
CA ARG A 149 0.76 7.07 -6.42
C ARG A 149 2.15 7.10 -5.79
N SER A 150 3.19 6.82 -6.55
CA SER A 150 4.55 6.82 -6.04
C SER A 150 4.99 8.23 -5.60
N ASP A 151 5.30 8.40 -4.31
CA ASP A 151 5.72 9.70 -3.78
C ASP A 151 7.18 10.06 -4.13
N THR A 152 8.01 9.05 -4.41
CA THR A 152 9.44 9.21 -4.70
C THR A 152 9.84 8.57 -6.03
N PRO A 153 10.89 9.09 -6.71
CA PRO A 153 11.45 8.45 -7.90
C PRO A 153 11.88 6.99 -7.68
N ALA A 154 12.39 6.68 -6.47
CA ALA A 154 12.80 5.32 -6.11
C ALA A 154 11.60 4.36 -6.01
N GLN A 155 10.48 4.78 -5.39
CA GLN A 155 9.26 3.98 -5.38
C GLN A 155 8.72 3.77 -6.81
N LYS A 156 8.67 4.83 -7.61
CA LYS A 156 8.20 4.75 -9.00
C LYS A 156 9.04 3.76 -9.80
N HIS A 157 10.37 3.81 -9.67
CA HIS A 157 11.29 2.85 -10.28
C HIS A 157 10.94 1.40 -9.90
N LEU A 158 10.75 1.12 -8.61
CA LEU A 158 10.43 -0.23 -8.12
C LEU A 158 9.07 -0.72 -8.65
N HIS A 159 8.03 0.12 -8.65
CA HIS A 159 6.72 -0.27 -9.17
C HIS A 159 6.73 -0.47 -10.68
N GLN A 160 7.46 0.36 -11.44
CA GLN A 160 7.64 0.15 -12.89
C GLN A 160 8.40 -1.15 -13.19
N ARG A 161 9.47 -1.44 -12.43
CA ARG A 161 10.23 -2.70 -12.54
C ARG A 161 9.34 -3.92 -12.29
N ASP A 162 8.56 -3.90 -11.21
CA ASP A 162 7.72 -5.03 -10.85
C ASP A 162 6.57 -5.22 -11.84
N TYR A 163 5.97 -4.13 -12.33
CA TYR A 163 4.96 -4.19 -13.37
C TYR A 163 5.55 -4.70 -14.70
N ALA A 164 6.78 -4.33 -15.04
CA ALA A 164 7.46 -4.83 -16.22
C ALA A 164 7.67 -6.36 -16.14
N ALA A 165 8.11 -6.86 -14.98
CA ALA A 165 8.26 -8.30 -14.75
C ALA A 165 6.92 -9.06 -14.84
N PHE A 166 5.83 -8.44 -14.36
CA PHE A 166 4.47 -8.96 -14.52
C PHE A 166 4.07 -9.05 -16.00
N LEU A 167 4.36 -8.02 -16.81
CA LEU A 167 4.05 -8.03 -18.25
C LEU A 167 4.81 -9.14 -18.99
N TYR A 168 6.09 -9.34 -18.68
CA TYR A 168 6.85 -10.49 -19.20
C TYR A 168 6.21 -11.83 -18.87
N SER A 169 5.78 -12.00 -17.62
CA SER A 169 5.14 -13.25 -17.16
C SER A 169 3.81 -13.52 -17.86
N ASN A 170 3.20 -12.49 -18.46
CA ASN A 170 1.96 -12.56 -19.22
C ASN A 170 2.18 -12.55 -20.75
N ASN A 171 3.42 -12.74 -21.23
CA ASN A 171 3.80 -12.69 -22.65
C ASN A 171 3.51 -11.33 -23.33
N GLU A 172 3.74 -10.24 -22.59
CA GLU A 172 3.66 -8.87 -23.08
C GLU A 172 5.04 -8.23 -23.05
N GLU A 173 6.03 -8.94 -23.60
CA GLU A 173 7.46 -8.64 -23.44
C GLU A 173 7.83 -7.27 -23.99
N LYS A 174 7.21 -6.81 -25.07
CA LYS A 174 7.50 -5.49 -25.64
C LYS A 174 7.14 -4.36 -24.66
N GLU A 175 5.93 -4.40 -24.09
CA GLU A 175 5.50 -3.41 -23.10
C GLU A 175 6.33 -3.53 -21.82
N GLY A 176 6.70 -4.77 -21.44
CA GLY A 176 7.64 -5.02 -20.36
C GLY A 176 9.00 -4.35 -20.57
N ARG A 177 9.61 -4.47 -21.76
CA ARG A 177 10.88 -3.81 -22.12
C ARG A 177 10.75 -2.30 -22.02
N ASP A 178 9.71 -1.73 -22.63
CA ASP A 178 9.47 -0.28 -22.61
C ASP A 178 9.38 0.24 -21.15
N LEU A 179 8.72 -0.53 -20.27
CA LEU A 179 8.55 -0.15 -18.88
C LEU A 179 9.83 -0.35 -18.04
N PHE A 180 10.63 -1.38 -18.31
CA PHE A 180 11.96 -1.51 -17.72
C PHE A 180 12.86 -0.33 -18.11
N GLU A 181 12.88 0.05 -19.39
CA GLU A 181 13.63 1.21 -19.86
C GLU A 181 13.15 2.49 -19.18
N ALA A 182 11.84 2.70 -19.09
CA ALA A 182 11.26 3.84 -18.38
C ALA A 182 11.67 3.86 -16.90
N SER A 183 11.72 2.70 -16.24
CA SER A 183 12.17 2.58 -14.85
C SER A 183 13.65 2.99 -14.68
N LEU A 184 14.51 2.57 -15.62
CA LEU A 184 15.96 2.83 -15.58
C LEU A 184 16.32 4.27 -15.97
N ASN A 185 15.49 4.91 -16.77
CA ASN A 185 15.63 6.33 -17.14
C ASN A 185 15.12 7.30 -16.05
N GLY A 186 14.60 6.78 -14.94
CA GLY A 186 14.20 7.58 -13.79
C GLY A 186 15.36 8.33 -13.15
N ARG A 187 15.11 9.55 -12.65
CA ARG A 187 16.12 10.36 -11.94
C ARG A 187 16.29 9.86 -10.51
N LEU A 188 17.19 8.90 -10.31
CA LEU A 188 17.63 8.44 -8.98
C LEU A 188 18.88 9.21 -8.51
N ASN A 189 19.08 9.33 -7.19
CA ASN A 189 20.16 10.15 -6.62
C ASN A 189 21.51 9.42 -6.49
N GLU A 190 21.67 8.26 -7.13
CA GLU A 190 22.86 7.40 -7.07
C GLU A 190 23.33 7.05 -5.65
N THR A 191 22.39 6.98 -4.69
CA THR A 191 22.69 6.43 -3.37
C THR A 191 22.99 4.93 -3.47
N ASP A 192 23.71 4.36 -2.51
CA ASP A 192 24.00 2.91 -2.49
C ASP A 192 22.72 2.04 -2.56
N ASN A 193 21.59 2.51 -2.02
CA ASN A 193 20.31 1.80 -2.11
C ASN A 193 19.72 1.87 -3.51
N GLU A 194 19.75 3.05 -4.14
CA GLU A 194 19.23 3.22 -5.50
C GLU A 194 20.12 2.51 -6.54
N LEU A 195 21.44 2.54 -6.37
CA LEU A 195 22.37 1.76 -7.21
C LEU A 195 22.13 0.25 -7.07
N ARG A 196 21.80 -0.22 -5.86
CA ARG A 196 21.34 -1.60 -5.65
C ARG A 196 20.04 -1.87 -6.41
N TYR A 197 19.03 -1.00 -6.32
CA TYR A 197 17.77 -1.16 -7.07
C TYR A 197 18.01 -1.22 -8.58
N LEU A 198 18.84 -0.34 -9.13
CA LEU A 198 19.21 -0.39 -10.55
C LEU A 198 19.88 -1.71 -10.92
N SER A 199 20.83 -2.18 -10.12
CA SER A 199 21.51 -3.47 -10.33
C SER A 199 20.53 -4.65 -10.28
N GLU A 200 19.61 -4.66 -9.32
CA GLU A 200 18.54 -5.66 -9.21
C GLU A 200 17.58 -5.62 -10.40
N THR A 201 17.21 -4.42 -10.88
CA THR A 201 16.36 -4.24 -12.06
C THR A 201 17.00 -4.83 -13.31
N TYR A 202 18.28 -4.54 -13.56
CA TYR A 202 19.02 -5.16 -14.66
C TYR A 202 19.09 -6.69 -14.53
N LEU A 203 19.28 -7.22 -13.32
CA LEU A 203 19.30 -8.67 -13.10
C LEU A 203 17.94 -9.35 -13.35
N ILE A 204 16.86 -8.73 -12.89
CA ILE A 204 15.49 -9.23 -13.10
C ILE A 204 15.21 -9.26 -14.61
N TRP A 205 15.47 -8.15 -15.30
CA TRP A 205 15.25 -8.06 -16.74
C TRP A 205 16.11 -9.06 -17.51
N ALA A 206 17.40 -9.18 -17.19
CA ALA A 206 18.28 -10.17 -17.83
C ALA A 206 17.70 -11.59 -17.70
N LYS A 207 17.30 -12.00 -16.48
CA LYS A 207 16.70 -13.34 -16.26
C LYS A 207 15.48 -13.59 -17.13
N LEU A 208 14.65 -12.57 -17.33
CA LEU A 208 13.47 -12.66 -18.19
C LEU A 208 13.87 -12.80 -19.66
N GLU A 209 14.81 -11.99 -20.16
CA GLU A 209 15.30 -12.10 -21.55
C GLU A 209 15.89 -13.47 -21.87
N ARG A 210 16.64 -14.05 -20.92
CA ARG A 210 17.15 -15.42 -21.07
C ARG A 210 16.03 -16.46 -21.23
N ASN A 211 14.88 -16.27 -20.57
CA ASN A 211 13.74 -17.16 -20.71
C ASN A 211 13.03 -17.02 -22.07
N PHE A 212 13.29 -15.92 -22.80
CA PHE A 212 12.80 -15.66 -24.15
C PHE A 212 13.90 -15.85 -25.21
N ASP A 213 14.97 -16.58 -24.88
CA ASP A 213 16.09 -16.91 -25.75
C ASP A 213 16.87 -15.71 -26.34
N ASP A 214 16.77 -14.51 -25.74
CA ASP A 214 17.57 -13.34 -26.14
C ASP A 214 18.88 -13.26 -25.34
N GLN A 215 19.85 -14.09 -25.75
CA GLN A 215 21.16 -14.16 -25.09
C GLN A 215 21.96 -12.86 -25.22
N GLY A 216 21.82 -12.13 -26.33
CA GLY A 216 22.56 -10.89 -26.55
C GLY A 216 22.12 -9.81 -25.58
N GLU A 217 20.81 -9.67 -25.38
CA GLU A 217 20.25 -8.73 -24.43
C GLU A 217 20.52 -9.14 -22.98
N PHE A 218 20.46 -10.46 -22.66
CA PHE A 218 20.90 -10.97 -21.37
C PHE A 218 22.32 -10.52 -21.02
N ASP A 219 23.30 -10.74 -21.91
CA ASP A 219 24.69 -10.39 -21.65
C ASP A 219 24.88 -8.87 -21.46
N ARG A 220 24.21 -8.06 -22.29
CA ARG A 220 24.20 -6.59 -22.16
C ARG A 220 23.69 -6.14 -20.79
N LEU A 221 22.55 -6.66 -20.35
CA LEU A 221 21.93 -6.31 -19.08
C LEU A 221 22.76 -6.80 -17.88
N MET A 222 23.38 -7.97 -17.98
CA MET A 222 24.28 -8.50 -16.96
C MET A 222 25.52 -7.60 -16.75
N ASP A 223 26.09 -7.06 -17.82
CA ASP A 223 27.21 -6.12 -17.71
C ASP A 223 26.79 -4.79 -17.10
N ARG A 224 25.59 -4.29 -17.42
CA ARG A 224 25.01 -3.11 -16.75
C ARG A 224 24.75 -3.37 -15.26
N ALA A 225 24.25 -4.54 -14.88
CA ALA A 225 24.06 -4.91 -13.48
C ALA A 225 25.38 -4.87 -12.70
N LYS A 226 26.46 -5.42 -13.27
CA LYS A 226 27.82 -5.35 -12.70
C LYS A 226 28.29 -3.91 -12.60
N GLU A 227 28.11 -3.09 -13.62
CA GLU A 227 28.51 -1.68 -13.64
C GLU A 227 27.91 -0.93 -12.44
N GLN A 228 26.60 -1.07 -12.21
CA GLN A 228 25.93 -0.40 -11.08
C GLN A 228 26.40 -0.96 -9.73
N CYS A 229 26.61 -2.28 -9.62
CA CYS A 229 27.14 -2.92 -8.41
C CYS A 229 28.54 -2.37 -8.02
N HIS A 230 29.41 -2.10 -9.00
CA HIS A 230 30.73 -1.52 -8.74
C HIS A 230 30.68 -0.08 -8.19
N LYS A 231 29.61 0.67 -8.51
CA LYS A 231 29.41 2.03 -8.00
C LYS A 231 28.97 2.09 -6.53
N ILE A 232 28.44 0.99 -5.98
CA ILE A 232 28.02 0.91 -4.57
C ILE A 232 29.24 1.08 -3.65
N LYS A 233 29.22 2.11 -2.79
CA LYS A 233 30.35 2.44 -1.91
C LYS A 233 30.42 1.51 -0.69
N HIS A 234 29.28 1.16 -0.11
CA HIS A 234 29.21 0.28 1.05
C HIS A 234 29.57 -1.16 0.68
N LYS A 235 30.77 -1.59 1.08
CA LYS A 235 31.36 -2.90 0.72
C LYS A 235 30.50 -4.12 1.04
N GLY A 236 29.76 -4.09 2.15
CA GLY A 236 28.81 -5.18 2.49
C GLY A 236 27.72 -5.37 1.43
N LYS A 237 27.05 -4.28 1.01
CA LYS A 237 25.99 -4.29 0.00
C LYS A 237 26.55 -4.62 -1.38
N GLN A 238 27.71 -4.06 -1.73
CA GLN A 238 28.41 -4.39 -2.97
C GLN A 238 28.70 -5.90 -3.05
N LYS A 239 29.22 -6.49 -1.97
CA LYS A 239 29.52 -7.94 -1.92
C LYS A 239 28.25 -8.80 -1.98
N GLU A 240 27.20 -8.41 -1.28
CA GLU A 240 25.88 -9.08 -1.35
C GLU A 240 25.34 -9.07 -2.78
N MET A 241 25.33 -7.90 -3.42
CA MET A 241 24.87 -7.73 -4.80
C MET A 241 25.74 -8.52 -5.79
N GLY A 242 27.06 -8.50 -5.63
CA GLY A 242 27.99 -9.30 -6.43
C GLY A 242 27.69 -10.80 -6.40
N ARG A 243 27.36 -11.34 -5.22
CA ARG A 243 26.94 -12.76 -5.09
C ARG A 243 25.64 -13.05 -5.84
N LEU A 244 24.66 -12.14 -5.80
CA LEU A 244 23.40 -12.30 -6.53
C LEU A 244 23.63 -12.31 -8.05
N ILE A 245 24.53 -11.45 -8.54
CA ILE A 245 24.96 -11.43 -9.94
C ILE A 245 25.61 -12.76 -10.31
N GLU A 246 26.58 -13.24 -9.53
CA GLU A 246 27.28 -14.51 -9.77
C GLU A 246 26.33 -15.71 -9.79
N GLN A 247 25.38 -15.78 -8.85
CA GLN A 247 24.34 -16.83 -8.81
C GLN A 247 23.41 -16.79 -10.02
N THR A 248 23.22 -15.62 -10.63
CA THR A 248 22.37 -15.46 -11.82
C THR A 248 23.08 -15.96 -13.08
N ILE A 249 24.39 -15.68 -13.18
CA ILE A 249 25.25 -16.18 -14.27
C ILE A 249 25.42 -17.68 -14.17
N ASN A 250 25.72 -18.17 -12.97
CA ASN A 250 25.98 -19.58 -12.69
C ASN A 250 24.86 -20.11 -11.76
N PRO A 251 23.64 -20.34 -12.28
CA PRO A 251 22.58 -20.88 -11.47
C PRO A 251 23.03 -22.21 -10.88
N PRO A 252 22.78 -22.47 -9.58
CA PRO A 252 23.14 -23.75 -8.99
C PRO A 252 22.49 -24.86 -9.81
N ILE A 253 23.29 -25.82 -10.28
CA ILE A 253 22.78 -27.03 -10.91
C ILE A 253 21.81 -27.62 -9.90
N LYS A 254 20.50 -27.58 -10.21
CA LYS A 254 19.51 -28.29 -9.41
C LYS A 254 19.98 -29.72 -9.41
N LYS A 255 20.50 -30.20 -8.28
CA LYS A 255 20.76 -31.62 -8.11
C LYS A 255 19.40 -32.26 -8.26
N GLU A 256 19.13 -32.82 -9.44
CA GLU A 256 18.01 -33.73 -9.61
C GLU A 256 18.17 -34.69 -8.44
N LYS A 257 17.19 -34.67 -7.51
CA LYS A 257 17.14 -35.68 -6.47
C LYS A 257 17.01 -36.97 -7.26
N GLN A 258 18.14 -37.62 -7.54
CA GLN A 258 18.18 -38.93 -8.17
C GLN A 258 17.27 -39.77 -7.29
N GLY A 259 16.12 -40.11 -7.87
CA GLY A 259 15.08 -40.82 -7.17
C GLY A 259 15.75 -41.99 -6.49
N SER A 260 15.53 -42.05 -5.18
CA SER A 260 15.73 -43.26 -4.41
C SER A 260 14.89 -44.35 -5.07
N GLU A 261 15.44 -45.00 -6.10
CA GLU A 261 15.13 -46.37 -6.50
C GLU A 261 15.50 -47.24 -5.29
N LYS A 262 14.61 -47.24 -4.30
CA LYS A 262 14.54 -48.30 -3.32
C LYS A 262 13.28 -49.07 -3.64
N GLU A 263 13.55 -50.19 -4.32
CA GLU A 263 12.83 -51.47 -4.38
C GLU A 263 11.60 -51.62 -3.47
#